data_AF-A0A2V7Y758-F1
#
_entry.id   AF-A0A2V7Y758-F1
#
_cell.length_a   1.000
_cell.length_b   1.000
_cell.length_c   1.000
_cell.angle_alpha   90.00
_cell.angle_beta   90.00
_cell.angle_gamma   90.00
#
_symmetry.space_group_name_H-M   'P 1'
#
loop_
_entity.id
_entity.type
_entity.pdbx_description
1 polymer ?
#
loop_
_entity_poly.entity_id
_entity_poly.type
_entity_poly.pdbx_seq_one_letter_code
_entity_poly.pdbx_strand_id
1 'polypeptide(L)'
;MRRFLSAALLLAACSRKSPDEQLIKQFDSVKSWSATVQFAGEKWRANSVPAFFMRATIAAAEKDYDAAARSIDQSRARKELRDQFRRELDAARASAQRLKHELR
;
A
#
# COMPACT_ATOMS: atom_id res chain seq x y z
N MET A 1 -39.59 26.15 8.09
CA MET A 1 -38.51 25.74 7.15
C MET A 1 -37.08 25.98 7.63
N ARG A 2 -36.83 26.84 8.64
CA ARG A 2 -35.48 27.16 9.13
C ARG A 2 -34.82 26.10 10.03
N ARG A 3 -35.60 25.15 10.57
CA ARG A 3 -35.12 24.08 11.48
C ARG A 3 -34.58 22.83 10.77
N PHE A 4 -34.93 22.61 9.50
CA PHE A 4 -34.48 21.45 8.73
C PHE A 4 -33.08 21.62 8.13
N LEU A 5 -32.62 22.86 7.95
CA LEU A 5 -31.27 23.16 7.43
C LEU A 5 -30.15 22.82 8.43
N SER A 6 -30.41 22.95 9.73
CA SER A 6 -29.41 22.67 10.78
C SER A 6 -29.10 21.18 10.92
N ALA A 7 -30.08 20.30 10.64
CA ALA A 7 -29.90 18.86 10.70
C ALA A 7 -29.05 18.31 9.53
N ALA A 8 -29.13 18.94 8.35
CA ALA A 8 -28.34 18.53 7.18
C ALA A 8 -26.84 18.87 7.30
N LEU A 9 -26.48 19.93 8.04
CA LEU A 9 -25.08 20.34 8.25
C LEU A 9 -24.32 19.40 9.21
N LEU A 10 -25.01 18.75 10.15
CA LEU A 10 -24.40 17.79 11.08
C LEU A 10 -24.05 16.44 10.43
N LEU A 11 -24.81 16.04 9.39
CA LEU A 11 -24.55 14.80 8.64
C LEU A 11 -23.34 14.92 7.69
N ALA A 12 -22.98 16.15 7.26
CA ALA A 12 -21.83 16.38 6.39
C ALA A 12 -20.47 16.26 7.13
N ALA A 13 -20.45 16.37 8.46
CA ALA A 13 -19.23 16.30 9.25
C ALA A 13 -18.78 14.85 9.55
N CYS A 14 -19.68 13.87 9.53
CA CYS A 14 -19.39 12.49 9.94
C CYS A 14 -18.81 11.59 8.82
N SER A 15 -18.58 12.11 7.60
CA SER A 15 -18.14 11.28 6.46
C SER A 15 -16.70 11.54 6.00
N ARG A 16 -15.98 12.51 6.60
CA ARG A 16 -14.57 12.77 6.23
C ARG A 16 -13.64 11.96 7.12
N LYS A 17 -13.12 10.86 6.56
CA LYS A 17 -11.94 10.18 7.13
C LYS A 17 -10.80 11.15 7.31
N SER A 18 -10.07 11.02 8.41
CA SER A 18 -8.88 11.83 8.63
C SER A 18 -7.82 11.52 7.58
N PRO A 19 -6.91 12.47 7.24
CA PRO A 19 -5.79 12.18 6.34
C PRO A 19 -4.95 10.98 6.79
N ASP A 20 -4.82 10.76 8.09
CA ASP A 20 -4.15 9.60 8.68
C ASP A 20 -4.88 8.29 8.34
N GLU A 21 -6.19 8.20 8.59
CA GLU A 21 -7.00 7.02 8.27
C GLU A 21 -7.02 6.71 6.78
N GLN A 22 -7.07 7.74 5.95
CA GLN A 22 -7.02 7.58 4.50
C GLN A 22 -5.67 6.99 4.07
N LEU A 23 -4.57 7.53 4.61
CA LEU A 23 -3.24 7.04 4.28
C LEU A 23 -3.02 5.61 4.80
N ILE A 24 -3.49 5.29 6.01
CA ILE A 24 -3.45 3.92 6.57
C ILE A 24 -4.15 2.94 5.62
N LYS A 25 -5.39 3.26 5.20
CA LYS A 25 -6.16 2.41 4.29
C LYS A 25 -5.48 2.25 2.93
N GLN A 26 -4.89 3.31 2.39
CA GLN A 26 -4.16 3.25 1.12
C GLN A 26 -2.89 2.39 1.23
N PHE A 27 -2.28 2.34 2.42
CA PHE A 27 -1.07 1.56 2.66
C PHE A 27 -1.32 0.05 2.82
N ASP A 28 -2.57 -0.38 3.06
CA ASP A 28 -2.92 -1.80 3.19
C ASP A 28 -2.52 -2.64 1.96
N SER A 29 -2.55 -2.03 0.75
CA SER A 29 -2.11 -2.75 -0.45
C SER A 29 -0.62 -3.10 -0.41
N VAL A 30 0.22 -2.22 0.15
CA VAL A 30 1.66 -2.48 0.32
C VAL A 30 1.87 -3.71 1.21
N LYS A 31 1.12 -3.82 2.31
CA LYS A 31 1.20 -4.96 3.23
C LYS A 31 0.76 -6.26 2.55
N SER A 32 -0.37 -6.23 1.86
CA SER A 32 -0.92 -7.38 1.11
C SER A 32 0.05 -7.88 0.04
N TRP A 33 0.59 -6.98 -0.77
CA TRP A 33 1.56 -7.34 -1.81
C TRP A 33 2.88 -7.81 -1.24
N SER A 34 3.36 -7.23 -0.14
CA SER A 34 4.59 -7.69 0.52
C SER A 34 4.45 -9.14 1.01
N ALA A 35 3.31 -9.48 1.63
CA ALA A 35 3.01 -10.85 2.02
C ALA A 35 2.91 -11.78 0.80
N THR A 36 2.28 -11.31 -0.28
CA THR A 36 2.12 -12.08 -1.52
C THR A 36 3.47 -12.34 -2.20
N VAL A 37 4.34 -11.33 -2.29
CA VAL A 37 5.70 -11.45 -2.84
C VAL A 37 6.54 -12.41 -1.99
N GLN A 38 6.46 -12.30 -0.66
CA GLN A 38 7.17 -13.23 0.22
C GLN A 38 6.70 -14.67 0.01
N PHE A 39 5.38 -14.90 0.06
CA PHE A 39 4.79 -16.22 -0.14
C PHE A 39 5.12 -16.81 -1.52
N ALA A 40 4.97 -16.02 -2.59
CA ALA A 40 5.32 -16.44 -3.94
C ALA A 40 6.82 -16.76 -4.05
N GLY A 41 7.69 -15.99 -3.37
CA GLY A 41 9.13 -16.24 -3.30
C GLY A 41 9.45 -17.57 -2.61
N GLU A 42 8.78 -17.89 -1.51
CA GLU A 42 8.91 -19.19 -0.83
C GLU A 42 8.49 -20.34 -1.75
N LYS A 43 7.35 -20.20 -2.45
CA LYS A 43 6.88 -21.22 -3.41
C LYS A 43 7.80 -21.36 -4.60
N TRP A 44 8.40 -20.28 -5.08
CA TRP A 44 9.34 -20.30 -6.19
C TRP A 44 10.62 -21.06 -5.80
N ARG A 45 11.21 -20.76 -4.63
CA ARG A 45 12.37 -21.48 -4.10
C ARG A 45 12.10 -22.96 -3.85
N ALA A 46 10.85 -23.31 -3.55
CA ALA A 46 10.38 -24.68 -3.44
C ALA A 46 10.00 -25.33 -4.78
N ASN A 47 10.37 -24.73 -5.93
CA ASN A 47 10.03 -25.19 -7.29
C ASN A 47 8.53 -25.42 -7.53
N SER A 48 7.66 -24.79 -6.74
CA SER A 48 6.21 -24.95 -6.80
C SER A 48 5.52 -23.94 -7.71
N VAL A 49 6.22 -22.87 -8.11
CA VAL A 49 5.74 -21.90 -9.11
C VAL A 49 6.87 -21.55 -10.10
N PRO A 50 6.55 -21.31 -11.38
CA PRO A 50 7.57 -20.95 -12.36
C PRO A 50 8.09 -19.53 -12.17
N ALA A 51 9.34 -19.27 -12.60
CA ALA A 51 9.96 -17.95 -12.50
C ALA A 51 9.14 -16.83 -13.16
N PHE A 52 8.43 -17.12 -14.26
CA PHE A 52 7.54 -16.15 -14.90
C PHE A 52 6.38 -15.69 -13.99
N PHE A 53 5.80 -16.60 -13.20
CA PHE A 53 4.77 -16.26 -12.22
C PHE A 53 5.34 -15.29 -11.17
N MET A 54 6.52 -15.61 -10.62
CA MET A 54 7.18 -14.73 -9.65
C MET A 54 7.48 -13.34 -10.24
N ARG A 55 7.97 -13.27 -11.48
CA ARG A 55 8.21 -11.98 -12.17
C ARG A 55 6.92 -11.17 -12.33
N ALA A 56 5.81 -11.83 -12.70
CA ALA A 56 4.52 -11.18 -12.82
C ALA A 56 3.99 -10.68 -11.46
N THR A 57 4.14 -11.47 -10.39
CA THR A 57 3.78 -11.07 -9.02
C THR A 57 4.58 -9.85 -8.56
N ILE A 58 5.89 -9.83 -8.77
CA ILE A 58 6.74 -8.66 -8.44
C ILE A 58 6.30 -7.43 -9.22
N ALA A 59 6.05 -7.57 -10.53
CA ALA A 59 5.62 -6.45 -11.36
C ALA A 59 4.25 -5.89 -10.94
N ALA A 60 3.33 -6.73 -10.47
CA ALA A 60 2.06 -6.28 -9.91
C ALA A 60 2.24 -5.53 -8.58
N ALA A 61 3.07 -6.06 -7.68
CA ALA A 61 3.42 -5.41 -6.42
C ALA A 61 4.09 -4.04 -6.63
N GLU A 62 5.02 -3.94 -7.60
CA GLU A 62 5.72 -2.70 -7.94
C GLU A 62 4.74 -1.57 -8.34
N LYS A 63 3.65 -1.89 -9.06
CA LYS A 63 2.62 -0.89 -9.42
C LYS A 63 1.92 -0.31 -8.20
N ASP A 64 1.58 -1.14 -7.23
CA ASP A 64 0.92 -0.71 -6.00
C ASP A 64 1.89 0.00 -5.05
N TYR A 65 3.16 -0.40 -5.04
CA TYR A 65 4.22 0.34 -4.35
C TYR A 65 4.37 1.76 -4.91
N ASP A 66 4.28 1.94 -6.22
CA ASP A 66 4.34 3.27 -6.86
C ASP A 66 3.09 4.11 -6.59
N ALA A 67 1.92 3.48 -6.46
CA ALA A 67 0.70 4.15 -6.03
C ALA A 67 0.78 4.59 -4.55
N ALA A 68 1.34 3.74 -3.69
CA ALA A 68 1.56 4.06 -2.28
C ALA A 68 2.59 5.17 -2.09
N ALA A 69 3.70 5.17 -2.85
CA ALA A 69 4.66 6.26 -2.85
C ALA A 69 3.98 7.62 -3.13
N ARG A 70 3.19 7.67 -4.20
CA ARG A 70 2.42 8.87 -4.57
C ARG A 70 1.42 9.27 -3.48
N SER A 71 0.76 8.30 -2.86
CA SER A 71 -0.19 8.55 -1.77
C SER A 71 0.49 9.13 -0.54
N ILE A 72 1.68 8.63 -0.18
CA ILE A 72 2.51 9.20 0.90
C ILE A 72 2.90 10.64 0.57
N ASP A 73 3.40 10.89 -0.64
CA ASP A 73 3.85 12.22 -1.09
C ASP A 73 2.72 13.27 -1.08
N GLN A 74 1.52 12.86 -1.43
CA GLN A 74 0.35 13.76 -1.53
C GLN A 74 -0.42 13.88 -0.21
N SER A 75 -0.13 13.04 0.79
CA SER A 75 -0.93 12.97 2.01
C SER A 75 -0.66 14.14 2.97
N ARG A 76 -1.76 14.69 3.50
CA ARG A 76 -1.75 15.66 4.61
C ARG A 76 -1.69 15.02 6.00
N ALA A 77 -1.44 13.70 6.08
CA ALA A 77 -1.26 12.99 7.34
C ALA A 77 -0.10 13.56 8.17
N ARG A 78 0.00 13.12 9.43
CA ARG A 78 1.16 13.46 10.28
C ARG A 78 2.47 13.02 9.64
N LYS A 79 3.53 13.82 9.83
CA LYS A 79 4.85 13.59 9.22
C LYS A 79 5.42 12.24 9.66
N GLU A 80 5.25 11.91 10.94
CA GLU A 80 5.73 10.67 11.55
C GLU A 80 5.12 9.44 10.86
N LEU A 81 3.83 9.51 10.53
CA LEU A 81 3.12 8.43 9.83
C LEU A 81 3.60 8.30 8.38
N ARG A 82 3.75 9.42 7.66
CA ARG A 82 4.32 9.40 6.30
C ARG A 82 5.72 8.82 6.28
N ASP A 83 6.57 9.23 7.22
CA ASP A 83 7.95 8.76 7.32
C ASP A 83 8.00 7.27 7.66
N GLN A 84 7.11 6.80 8.55
CA GLN A 84 6.97 5.38 8.85
C GLN A 84 6.62 4.58 7.60
N PHE A 85 5.56 4.97 6.89
CA PHE A 85 5.13 4.28 5.68
C PHE A 85 6.14 4.36 4.55
N ARG A 86 6.92 5.44 4.45
CA ARG A 86 8.04 5.49 3.51
C ARG A 86 9.07 4.41 3.82
N ARG A 87 9.50 4.28 5.08
CA ARG A 87 10.46 3.23 5.48
C ARG A 87 9.93 1.83 5.22
N GLU A 88 8.65 1.57 5.55
CA GLU A 88 8.01 0.27 5.29
C GLU A 88 7.94 -0.02 3.78
N LEU A 89 7.60 0.97 2.96
CA LEU A 89 7.57 0.85 1.50
C LEU A 89 8.97 0.58 0.91
N ASP A 90 9.99 1.26 1.40
CA ASP A 90 11.36 1.08 0.95
C ASP A 90 11.87 -0.32 1.29
N ALA A 91 11.53 -0.84 2.47
CA ALA A 91 11.84 -2.22 2.86
C ALA A 91 11.12 -3.26 1.97
N ALA A 92 9.85 -3.02 1.62
CA ALA A 92 9.09 -3.86 0.70
C ALA A 92 9.71 -3.88 -0.70
N ARG A 93 10.07 -2.70 -1.23
CA ARG A 93 10.76 -2.56 -2.53
C ARG A 93 12.12 -3.26 -2.54
N ALA A 94 12.93 -3.08 -1.50
CA ALA A 94 14.23 -3.75 -1.39
C ALA A 94 14.09 -5.27 -1.41
N SER A 95 13.06 -5.81 -0.74
CA SER A 95 12.78 -7.25 -0.73
C SER A 95 12.34 -7.76 -2.10
N ALA A 96 11.44 -7.03 -2.78
CA ALA A 96 11.04 -7.36 -4.15
C ALA A 96 12.21 -7.30 -5.14
N GLN A 97 13.09 -6.30 -5.04
CA GLN A 97 14.27 -6.21 -5.90
C GLN A 97 15.25 -7.36 -5.70
N ARG A 98 15.52 -7.76 -4.45
CA ARG A 98 16.37 -8.93 -4.17
C ARG A 98 15.84 -10.18 -4.85
N LEU A 99 14.55 -10.47 -4.73
CA LEU A 99 13.92 -11.60 -5.41
C LEU A 99 13.99 -11.46 -6.94
N LYS A 100 13.82 -10.25 -7.48
CA LYS A 100 13.96 -9.97 -8.92
C LYS A 100 15.37 -10.26 -9.44
N HIS A 101 16.39 -10.02 -8.63
CA HIS A 101 17.78 -10.36 -8.94
C HIS A 101 18.03 -11.87 -8.90
N GLU A 102 17.43 -12.59 -7.94
CA GLU A 102 17.51 -14.06 -7.86
C GLU A 102 16.86 -14.77 -9.07
N LEU A 103 15.91 -14.11 -9.74
CA LEU A 103 15.19 -14.64 -10.91
C LEU A 103 15.92 -14.45 -12.26
N ARG A 104 17.09 -13.81 -12.29
CA ARG A 104 17.86 -13.55 -13.51
C ARG A 104 18.74 -14.75 -13.86
#